data_AF-A0AA40YFI1-F1
#
_entry.id   AF-A0AA40YFI1-F1
#
_cell.length_a   1.000
_cell.length_b   1.000
_cell.length_c   1.000
_cell.angle_alpha   90.00
_cell.angle_beta   90.00
_cell.angle_gamma   90.00
#
_symmetry.space_group_name_H-M   'P 1'
#
loop_
_entity.id
_entity.type
_entity.pdbx_description
1 polymer ?
#
loop_
_entity_poly.entity_id
_entity_poly.type
_entity_poly.pdbx_seq_one_letter_code
_entity_poly.pdbx_strand_id
1 'polypeptide(L)'
;MSGLTQKDIRILIDYADAGNRELYWNYLSQLPGSDGYGTLALGVVRNDSLPGRVANAYAQSHARSQNDEGSRFPNAELSERQWEAFGRTLLREDLELRQAWMGNGRADLALNLPGADVMLAHDRAFEQHRLDPNCWTPRVLLQAASDKSGPAKLEQIWTNMLNNDYAGGPRVGNTSVDAISQMGWTKGGQYLTRLSVLEATQALEGRSAVDPNVIGGNSYYAMYFEADRKWASVSAGGGHMSMREITDPARIAELNDARDVRLERQEKRTQFHPDDPYRTITRSPLTAAVDDVP
;
A
#
# COMPACT_ATOMS: atom_id res chain seq x y z
N MET A 1 -20.68 -17.10 -13.24
CA MET A 1 -21.07 -15.91 -12.46
C MET A 1 -19.80 -15.28 -11.95
N SER A 2 -19.61 -13.98 -12.14
CA SER A 2 -18.48 -13.23 -11.58
C SER A 2 -18.75 -12.93 -10.09
N GLY A 3 -17.76 -13.10 -9.23
CA GLY A 3 -17.88 -12.83 -7.80
C GLY A 3 -17.19 -13.87 -6.92
N LEU A 4 -17.09 -13.58 -5.62
CA LEU A 4 -16.52 -14.52 -4.64
C LEU A 4 -17.44 -15.71 -4.39
N THR A 5 -16.83 -16.87 -4.16
CA THR A 5 -17.47 -18.07 -3.65
C THR A 5 -17.20 -18.23 -2.16
N GLN A 6 -17.93 -19.12 -1.50
CA GLN A 6 -17.63 -19.48 -0.11
C GLN A 6 -16.25 -20.13 0.05
N LYS A 7 -15.72 -20.76 -1.01
CA LYS A 7 -14.34 -21.28 -1.02
C LYS A 7 -13.34 -20.12 -0.97
N ASP A 8 -13.56 -19.08 -1.77
CA ASP A 8 -12.70 -17.90 -1.80
C ASP A 8 -12.66 -17.20 -0.44
N ILE A 9 -13.82 -17.01 0.20
CA ILE A 9 -13.90 -16.42 1.54
C ILE A 9 -13.11 -17.24 2.57
N ARG A 10 -13.16 -18.57 2.52
CA ARG A 10 -12.36 -19.41 3.43
C ARG A 10 -10.87 -19.20 3.25
N ILE A 11 -10.40 -19.13 2.01
CA ILE A 11 -8.98 -18.85 1.72
C ILE A 11 -8.57 -17.46 2.24
N LEU A 12 -9.43 -16.45 2.04
CA LEU A 12 -9.19 -15.10 2.55
C LEU A 12 -9.19 -15.01 4.08
N ILE A 13 -10.07 -15.75 4.76
CA ILE A 13 -10.06 -15.89 6.22
C ILE A 13 -8.72 -16.44 6.69
N ASP A 14 -8.28 -17.56 6.13
CA ASP A 14 -7.02 -18.21 6.55
C ASP A 14 -5.82 -17.28 6.38
N TYR A 15 -5.75 -16.53 5.27
CA TYR A 15 -4.70 -15.51 5.09
C TYR A 15 -4.84 -14.32 6.04
N ALA A 16 -6.05 -13.83 6.32
CA ALA A 16 -6.26 -12.73 7.25
C ALA A 16 -5.91 -13.14 8.71
N ASP A 17 -6.27 -14.35 9.13
CA ASP A 17 -5.98 -14.91 10.45
C ASP A 17 -4.48 -15.11 10.65
N ALA A 18 -3.78 -15.64 9.64
CA ALA A 18 -2.32 -15.72 9.62
C ALA A 18 -1.64 -14.33 9.55
N GLY A 19 -2.40 -13.27 9.26
CA GLY A 19 -1.85 -11.95 8.97
C GLY A 19 -0.92 -11.98 7.76
N ASN A 20 -1.26 -12.76 6.73
CA ASN A 20 -0.51 -12.92 5.51
C ASN A 20 -1.05 -11.97 4.43
N ARG A 21 -0.62 -10.70 4.52
CA ARG A 21 -1.05 -9.63 3.63
C ARG A 21 -0.69 -9.90 2.17
N GLU A 22 0.49 -10.46 1.93
CA GLU A 22 0.96 -10.73 0.57
C GLU A 22 0.07 -11.76 -0.11
N LEU A 23 -0.21 -12.90 0.55
CA LEU A 23 -1.06 -13.93 -0.03
C LEU A 23 -2.55 -13.55 -0.09
N TYR A 24 -3.04 -12.76 0.87
CA TYR A 24 -4.40 -12.22 0.84
C TYR A 24 -4.66 -11.40 -0.43
N TRP A 25 -3.84 -10.37 -0.68
CA TRP A 25 -4.00 -9.52 -1.86
C TRP A 25 -3.63 -10.23 -3.15
N ASN A 26 -2.64 -11.14 -3.10
CA ASN A 26 -2.30 -11.99 -4.23
C ASN A 26 -3.48 -12.85 -4.68
N TYR A 27 -4.19 -13.48 -3.74
CA TYR A 27 -5.37 -14.29 -4.04
C TYR A 27 -6.45 -13.45 -4.74
N LEU A 28 -6.82 -12.31 -4.14
CA LEU A 28 -7.80 -11.39 -4.72
C LEU A 28 -7.40 -10.92 -6.12
N SER A 29 -6.13 -10.63 -6.34
CA SER A 29 -5.62 -10.13 -7.64
C SER A 29 -5.72 -11.13 -8.79
N GLN A 30 -5.82 -12.43 -8.50
CA GLN A 30 -5.84 -13.49 -9.51
C GLN A 30 -7.23 -14.06 -9.75
N LEU A 31 -8.22 -13.65 -8.96
CA LEU A 31 -9.60 -14.11 -9.15
C LEU A 31 -10.19 -13.57 -10.46
N PRO A 32 -10.87 -14.42 -11.26
CA PRO A 32 -11.52 -13.97 -12.48
C PRO A 32 -12.52 -12.85 -12.23
N GLY A 33 -12.36 -11.73 -12.92
CA GLY A 33 -13.22 -10.56 -12.77
C GLY A 33 -12.79 -9.58 -11.68
N SER A 34 -11.61 -9.77 -11.07
CA SER A 34 -11.01 -8.76 -10.17
C SER A 34 -10.79 -7.43 -10.89
N ASP A 35 -11.11 -6.32 -10.21
CA ASP A 35 -11.00 -4.95 -10.72
C ASP A 35 -9.59 -4.34 -10.68
N GLY A 36 -8.61 -5.05 -10.10
CA GLY A 36 -7.23 -4.58 -9.95
C GLY A 36 -6.89 -4.00 -8.57
N TYR A 37 -7.87 -3.89 -7.64
CA TYR A 37 -7.60 -3.43 -6.28
C TYR A 37 -6.57 -4.30 -5.55
N GLY A 38 -6.71 -5.63 -5.61
CA GLY A 38 -5.74 -6.56 -5.03
C GLY A 38 -4.33 -6.38 -5.57
N THR A 39 -4.19 -6.13 -6.88
CA THR A 39 -2.89 -5.87 -7.54
C THR A 39 -2.24 -4.58 -7.03
N LEU A 40 -3.02 -3.51 -6.87
CA LEU A 40 -2.52 -2.25 -6.30
C LEU A 40 -2.09 -2.43 -4.84
N ALA A 41 -2.92 -3.08 -4.02
CA ALA A 41 -2.62 -3.35 -2.63
C ALA A 41 -1.35 -4.22 -2.46
N LEU A 42 -1.14 -5.19 -3.34
CA LEU A 42 0.07 -6.02 -3.36
C LEU A 42 1.34 -5.19 -3.60
N GLY A 43 1.29 -4.22 -4.51
CA GLY A 43 2.39 -3.27 -4.75
C GLY A 43 2.72 -2.40 -3.53
N VAL A 44 1.72 -2.04 -2.73
CA VAL A 44 1.89 -1.34 -1.44
C VAL A 44 2.56 -2.25 -0.41
N VAL A 45 2.08 -3.49 -0.25
CA VAL A 45 2.64 -4.47 0.71
C VAL A 45 4.12 -4.75 0.45
N ARG A 46 4.50 -4.88 -0.82
CA ARG A 46 5.87 -5.23 -1.24
C ARG A 46 6.75 -4.00 -1.47
N ASN A 47 6.16 -2.80 -1.49
CA ASN A 47 6.80 -1.54 -1.79
C ASN A 47 7.60 -1.56 -3.12
N ASP A 48 7.21 -2.41 -4.07
CA ASP A 48 7.99 -2.74 -5.26
C ASP A 48 7.47 -2.09 -6.55
N SER A 49 6.29 -1.48 -6.52
CA SER A 49 5.80 -0.58 -7.57
C SER A 49 5.90 0.87 -7.15
N LEU A 50 6.06 1.79 -8.10
CA LEU A 50 6.06 3.24 -7.82
C LEU A 50 4.77 3.69 -7.11
N PRO A 51 3.55 3.28 -7.52
CA PRO A 51 2.33 3.67 -6.80
C PRO A 51 2.30 3.15 -5.36
N GLY A 52 2.80 1.93 -5.14
CA GLY A 52 2.93 1.36 -3.80
C GLY A 52 3.87 2.18 -2.92
N ARG A 53 5.02 2.58 -3.48
CA ARG A 53 5.99 3.45 -2.81
C ARG A 53 5.43 4.83 -2.48
N VAL A 54 4.72 5.44 -3.43
CA VAL A 54 4.06 6.74 -3.21
C VAL A 54 3.00 6.63 -2.11
N ALA A 55 2.20 5.57 -2.10
CA ALA A 55 1.18 5.36 -1.06
C ALA A 55 1.80 5.22 0.34
N ASN A 56 2.84 4.39 0.49
CA ASN A 56 3.55 4.24 1.76
C ASN A 56 4.21 5.55 2.22
N ALA A 57 4.89 6.25 1.30
CA ALA A 57 5.53 7.53 1.60
C ALA A 57 4.51 8.62 1.96
N TYR A 58 3.36 8.65 1.29
CA TYR A 58 2.26 9.56 1.59
C TYR A 58 1.71 9.31 3.00
N ALA A 59 1.42 8.05 3.34
CA ALA A 59 0.90 7.67 4.65
C ALA A 59 1.87 8.06 5.78
N GLN A 60 3.16 7.74 5.64
CA GLN A 60 4.17 8.13 6.62
C GLN A 60 4.37 9.65 6.70
N SER A 61 4.33 10.34 5.56
CA SER A 61 4.43 11.80 5.51
C SER A 61 3.26 12.47 6.22
N HIS A 62 2.03 11.96 6.03
CA HIS A 62 0.85 12.53 6.69
C HIS A 62 0.86 12.22 8.19
N ALA A 63 1.18 10.98 8.58
CA ALA A 63 1.30 10.60 9.98
C ALA A 63 2.28 11.51 10.77
N ARG A 64 3.40 11.91 10.16
CA ARG A 64 4.42 12.79 10.77
C ARG A 64 3.90 14.17 11.15
N SER A 65 2.89 14.69 10.46
CA SER A 65 2.34 16.04 10.63
C SER A 65 0.84 16.04 10.89
N GLN A 66 0.22 14.89 11.16
CA GLN A 66 -1.24 14.76 11.20
C GLN A 66 -1.90 15.69 12.23
N ASN A 67 -1.27 15.91 13.39
CA ASN A 67 -1.80 16.83 14.40
C ASN A 67 -1.72 18.29 13.95
N ASP A 68 -0.61 18.65 13.29
CA ASP A 68 -0.42 19.99 12.71
C ASP A 68 -1.39 20.25 11.56
N GLU A 69 -1.81 19.19 10.86
CA GLU A 69 -2.82 19.22 9.79
C GLU A 69 -4.27 19.13 10.32
N GLY A 70 -4.47 19.18 11.64
CA GLY A 70 -5.78 19.26 12.29
C GLY A 70 -6.37 17.92 12.75
N SER A 71 -5.60 16.83 12.68
CA SER A 71 -6.01 15.54 13.23
C SER A 71 -6.10 15.56 14.75
N ARG A 72 -7.05 14.79 15.30
CA ARG A 72 -7.16 14.52 16.74
C ARG A 72 -6.03 13.63 17.29
N PHE A 73 -5.27 12.99 16.40
CA PHE A 73 -4.18 12.11 16.77
C PHE A 73 -2.84 12.85 16.79
N PRO A 74 -1.92 12.49 17.69
CA PRO A 74 -0.59 13.11 17.74
C PRO A 74 0.23 12.75 16.51
N ASN A 75 1.17 13.62 16.11
CA ASN A 75 2.17 13.32 15.09
C ASN A 75 2.90 11.99 15.40
N ALA A 76 3.12 11.17 14.38
CA ALA A 76 3.64 9.82 14.53
C ALA A 76 4.66 9.45 13.43
N GLU A 77 5.75 8.82 13.85
CA GLU A 77 6.71 8.12 12.98
C GLU A 77 6.54 6.62 13.23
N LEU A 78 6.13 5.85 12.21
CA LEU A 78 5.83 4.43 12.41
C LEU A 78 6.99 3.58 11.91
N SER A 79 7.37 2.57 12.72
CA SER A 79 8.29 1.52 12.27
C SER A 79 7.63 0.57 11.27
N GLU A 80 8.44 -0.22 10.56
CA GLU A 80 7.93 -1.25 9.64
C GLU A 80 7.03 -2.26 10.36
N ARG A 81 7.31 -2.57 11.63
CA ARG A 81 6.46 -3.43 12.47
C ARG A 81 5.10 -2.78 12.80
N GLN A 82 5.07 -1.48 13.07
CA GLN A 82 3.80 -0.77 13.30
C GLN A 82 2.96 -0.72 12.02
N TRP A 83 3.58 -0.46 10.87
CA TRP A 83 2.91 -0.57 9.57
C TRP A 83 2.45 -2.00 9.24
N GLU A 84 3.18 -3.02 9.69
CA GLU A 84 2.74 -4.41 9.57
C GLU A 84 1.49 -4.69 10.43
N ALA A 85 1.45 -4.18 11.65
CA ALA A 85 0.28 -4.28 12.51
C ALA A 85 -0.94 -3.57 11.92
N PHE A 86 -0.76 -2.34 11.39
CA PHE A 86 -1.80 -1.63 10.64
C PHE A 86 -2.33 -2.47 9.48
N GLY A 87 -1.42 -3.02 8.65
CA GLY A 87 -1.81 -3.80 7.49
C GLY A 87 -2.62 -5.04 7.83
N ARG A 88 -2.36 -5.69 8.98
CA ARG A 88 -3.15 -6.83 9.47
C ARG A 88 -4.55 -6.42 9.92
N THR A 89 -4.70 -5.25 10.54
CA THR A 89 -6.02 -4.69 10.85
C THR A 89 -6.79 -4.41 9.56
N LEU A 90 -6.15 -3.78 8.57
CA LEU A 90 -6.79 -3.50 7.28
C LEU A 90 -7.32 -4.75 6.59
N LEU A 91 -6.60 -5.89 6.61
CA LEU A 91 -7.11 -7.15 6.05
C LEU A 91 -8.42 -7.58 6.68
N ARG A 92 -8.54 -7.43 8.01
CA ARG A 92 -9.73 -7.87 8.76
C ARG A 92 -10.93 -6.98 8.44
N GLU A 93 -10.71 -5.66 8.39
CA GLU A 93 -11.76 -4.70 8.03
C GLU A 93 -12.22 -4.89 6.57
N ASP A 94 -11.30 -5.13 5.64
CA ASP A 94 -11.63 -5.46 4.24
C ASP A 94 -12.42 -6.77 4.15
N LEU A 95 -11.95 -7.82 4.84
CA LEU A 95 -12.61 -9.13 4.85
C LEU A 95 -14.03 -9.07 5.44
N GLU A 96 -14.23 -8.30 6.52
CA GLU A 96 -15.56 -8.10 7.13
C GLU A 96 -16.57 -7.57 6.11
N LEU A 97 -16.18 -6.56 5.32
CA LEU A 97 -17.05 -5.98 4.30
C LEU A 97 -17.33 -6.95 3.15
N ARG A 98 -16.34 -7.75 2.74
CA ARG A 98 -16.55 -8.81 1.75
C ARG A 98 -17.53 -9.87 2.25
N GLN A 99 -17.41 -10.28 3.50
CA GLN A 99 -18.33 -11.23 4.14
C GLN A 99 -19.75 -10.67 4.23
N ALA A 100 -19.90 -9.38 4.55
CA ALA A 100 -21.20 -8.71 4.57
C ALA A 100 -21.87 -8.76 3.19
N TRP A 101 -21.13 -8.46 2.11
CA TRP A 101 -21.66 -8.56 0.74
C TRP A 101 -22.00 -9.99 0.33
N MET A 102 -21.21 -10.98 0.76
CA MET A 102 -21.54 -12.39 0.58
C MET A 102 -22.85 -12.77 1.28
N GLY A 103 -23.05 -12.32 2.52
CA GLY A 103 -24.30 -12.52 3.27
C GLY A 103 -25.52 -11.89 2.60
N ASN A 104 -25.32 -10.79 1.88
CA ASN A 104 -26.36 -10.10 1.11
C ASN A 104 -26.59 -10.69 -0.30
N GLY A 105 -25.94 -11.79 -0.65
CA GLY A 105 -26.06 -12.42 -1.97
C GLY A 105 -25.40 -11.61 -3.11
N ARG A 106 -24.51 -10.67 -2.79
CA ARG A 106 -23.79 -9.81 -3.74
C ARG A 106 -22.32 -10.22 -3.83
N ALA A 107 -22.10 -11.43 -4.30
CA ALA A 107 -20.76 -11.99 -4.52
C ALA A 107 -19.91 -11.13 -5.48
N ASP A 108 -20.54 -10.41 -6.39
CA ASP A 108 -19.92 -9.45 -7.31
C ASP A 108 -19.27 -8.28 -6.55
N LEU A 109 -19.99 -7.69 -5.59
CA LEU A 109 -19.47 -6.61 -4.74
C LEU A 109 -18.49 -7.13 -3.69
N ALA A 110 -18.64 -8.38 -3.25
CA ALA A 110 -17.66 -9.00 -2.37
C ALA A 110 -16.30 -9.21 -3.07
N LEU A 111 -16.29 -9.44 -4.38
CA LEU A 111 -15.05 -9.56 -5.17
C LEU A 111 -14.43 -8.18 -5.41
N ASN A 112 -15.25 -7.24 -5.86
CA ASN A 112 -14.84 -5.88 -6.19
C ASN A 112 -15.57 -4.91 -5.25
N LEU A 113 -14.95 -4.67 -4.08
CA LEU A 113 -15.54 -3.81 -3.06
C LEU A 113 -15.79 -2.41 -3.63
N PRO A 114 -16.99 -1.84 -3.42
CA PRO A 114 -17.26 -0.44 -3.68
C PRO A 114 -16.21 0.47 -3.04
N GLY A 115 -15.90 1.58 -3.69
CA GLY A 115 -14.92 2.56 -3.18
C GLY A 115 -15.30 3.09 -1.80
N ALA A 116 -16.60 3.22 -1.51
CA ALA A 116 -17.09 3.60 -0.18
C ALA A 116 -16.73 2.56 0.90
N ASP A 117 -16.81 1.27 0.58
CA ASP A 117 -16.47 0.18 1.50
C ASP A 117 -14.95 0.08 1.68
N VAL A 118 -14.18 0.23 0.61
CA VAL A 118 -12.71 0.29 0.71
C VAL A 118 -12.29 1.47 1.58
N MET A 119 -12.90 2.64 1.40
CA MET A 119 -12.67 3.81 2.24
C MET A 119 -13.00 3.53 3.70
N LEU A 120 -14.14 2.90 3.98
CA LEU A 120 -14.56 2.54 5.34
C LEU A 120 -13.55 1.58 6.01
N ALA A 121 -13.05 0.56 5.30
CA ALA A 121 -12.06 -0.35 5.85
C ALA A 121 -10.75 0.36 6.21
N HIS A 122 -10.28 1.28 5.36
CA HIS A 122 -9.10 2.08 5.65
C HIS A 122 -9.33 3.02 6.84
N ASP A 123 -10.47 3.72 6.88
CA ASP A 123 -10.81 4.63 7.97
C ASP A 123 -10.75 3.91 9.32
N ARG A 124 -11.45 2.76 9.43
CA ARG A 124 -11.44 1.94 10.64
C ARG A 124 -10.04 1.49 11.03
N ALA A 125 -9.25 1.04 10.05
CA ALA A 125 -7.88 0.60 10.31
C ALA A 125 -6.97 1.76 10.76
N PHE A 126 -7.04 2.94 10.14
CA PHE A 126 -6.21 4.08 10.54
C PHE A 126 -6.59 4.56 11.94
N GLU A 127 -7.89 4.67 12.24
CA GLU A 127 -8.35 5.12 13.56
C GLU A 127 -7.94 4.17 14.69
N GLN A 128 -8.00 2.85 14.47
CA GLN A 128 -7.55 1.86 15.45
C GLN A 128 -6.05 1.96 15.76
N HIS A 129 -5.26 2.47 14.81
CA HIS A 129 -3.82 2.69 14.95
C HIS A 129 -3.45 4.13 15.31
N ARG A 130 -4.45 4.95 15.71
CA ARG A 130 -4.27 6.38 16.06
C ARG A 130 -3.64 7.19 14.93
N LEU A 131 -4.07 6.91 13.71
CA LEU A 131 -3.66 7.61 12.51
C LEU A 131 -4.87 8.30 11.89
N ASP A 132 -4.65 9.46 11.28
CA ASP A 132 -5.69 10.15 10.53
C ASP A 132 -6.11 9.30 9.32
N PRO A 133 -7.42 9.13 9.05
CA PRO A 133 -7.88 8.45 7.83
C PRO A 133 -7.32 9.05 6.53
N ASN A 134 -6.98 10.35 6.54
CA ASN A 134 -6.34 11.01 5.40
C ASN A 134 -4.89 10.56 5.17
N CYS A 135 -4.33 9.66 6.00
CA CYS A 135 -3.12 8.92 5.65
C CYS A 135 -3.32 8.04 4.40
N TRP A 136 -4.55 7.63 4.08
CA TRP A 136 -4.83 6.90 2.86
C TRP A 136 -4.87 7.84 1.65
N THR A 137 -4.00 7.60 0.67
CA THR A 137 -3.79 8.51 -0.48
C THR A 137 -5.08 8.92 -1.19
N PRO A 138 -6.03 8.01 -1.53
CA PRO A 138 -7.27 8.38 -2.20
C PRO A 138 -8.30 9.10 -1.31
N ARG A 139 -8.18 9.04 0.01
CA ARG A 139 -9.24 9.38 0.98
C ARG A 139 -9.83 10.77 0.75
N VAL A 140 -8.98 11.78 0.68
CA VAL A 140 -9.40 13.18 0.56
C VAL A 140 -10.13 13.46 -0.75
N LEU A 141 -9.74 12.77 -1.84
CA LEU A 141 -10.37 12.90 -3.14
C LEU A 141 -11.72 12.17 -3.18
N LEU A 142 -11.77 10.93 -2.70
CA LEU A 142 -13.02 10.15 -2.66
C LEU A 142 -14.06 10.82 -1.75
N GLN A 143 -13.66 11.32 -0.59
CA GLN A 143 -14.55 12.09 0.28
C GLN A 143 -15.07 13.35 -0.39
N ALA A 144 -14.19 14.15 -1.01
CA ALA A 144 -14.61 15.35 -1.71
C ALA A 144 -15.60 15.04 -2.84
N ALA A 145 -15.38 13.94 -3.56
CA ALA A 145 -16.28 13.48 -4.60
C ALA A 145 -17.65 13.06 -4.05
N SER A 146 -17.67 12.32 -2.94
CA SER A 146 -18.90 11.95 -2.23
C SER A 146 -19.66 13.19 -1.77
N ASP A 147 -18.99 14.12 -1.08
CA ASP A 147 -19.61 15.31 -0.50
C ASP A 147 -20.16 16.26 -1.57
N LYS A 148 -19.42 16.41 -2.68
CA LYS A 148 -19.77 17.37 -3.73
C LYS A 148 -20.73 16.81 -4.77
N SER A 149 -20.48 15.58 -5.21
CA SER A 149 -21.10 15.00 -6.42
C SER A 149 -21.80 13.66 -6.16
N GLY A 150 -21.78 13.18 -4.92
CA GLY A 150 -22.50 12.00 -4.46
C GLY A 150 -21.80 10.66 -4.75
N PRO A 151 -22.42 9.54 -4.29
CA PRO A 151 -21.80 8.21 -4.32
C PRO A 151 -21.40 7.74 -5.72
N ALA A 152 -22.19 8.05 -6.75
CA ALA A 152 -21.88 7.64 -8.11
C ALA A 152 -20.56 8.23 -8.64
N LYS A 153 -20.24 9.47 -8.26
CA LYS A 153 -18.98 10.11 -8.66
C LYS A 153 -17.79 9.53 -7.88
N LEU A 154 -17.97 9.21 -6.60
CA LEU A 154 -16.96 8.50 -5.81
C LEU A 154 -16.62 7.16 -6.49
N GLU A 155 -17.61 6.35 -6.83
CA GLU A 155 -17.39 5.04 -7.46
C GLU A 155 -16.75 5.17 -8.85
N GLN A 156 -17.13 6.20 -9.63
CA GLN A 156 -16.48 6.49 -10.91
C GLN A 156 -14.98 6.78 -10.73
N ILE A 157 -14.62 7.63 -9.76
CA ILE A 157 -13.22 7.98 -9.48
C ILE A 157 -12.46 6.75 -8.99
N TRP A 158 -13.03 5.98 -8.07
CA TRP A 158 -12.44 4.76 -7.56
C TRP A 158 -12.14 3.77 -8.70
N THR A 159 -13.12 3.48 -9.55
CA THR A 159 -12.96 2.60 -10.72
C THR A 159 -11.85 3.10 -11.66
N ASN A 160 -11.79 4.41 -11.90
CA ASN A 160 -10.74 5.02 -12.73
C ASN A 160 -9.34 4.88 -12.11
N MET A 161 -9.22 4.92 -10.78
CA MET A 161 -7.96 4.73 -10.07
C MET A 161 -7.45 3.29 -10.14
N LEU A 162 -8.36 2.32 -10.18
CA LEU A 162 -8.05 0.90 -10.29
C LEU A 162 -7.58 0.50 -11.69
N ASN A 163 -8.01 1.25 -12.73
CA ASN A 163 -7.65 0.94 -14.09
C ASN A 163 -6.12 1.14 -14.34
N ASN A 164 -5.44 0.03 -14.59
CA ASN A 164 -3.99 -0.05 -14.85
C ASN A 164 -3.63 -0.15 -16.34
N ASP A 165 -4.59 0.06 -17.25
CA ASP A 165 -4.33 0.07 -18.70
C ASP A 165 -3.27 1.12 -19.07
N TYR A 166 -2.50 0.86 -20.13
CA TYR A 166 -1.47 1.77 -20.67
C TYR A 166 -0.47 2.29 -19.61
N ALA A 167 0.01 1.41 -18.72
CA ALA A 167 1.01 1.73 -17.69
C ALA A 167 0.60 2.92 -16.77
N GLY A 168 -0.71 3.11 -16.58
CA GLY A 168 -1.28 4.13 -15.68
C GLY A 168 -1.40 5.54 -16.27
N GLY A 169 -1.16 5.75 -17.57
CA GLY A 169 -1.31 7.06 -18.23
C GLY A 169 -2.69 7.71 -18.05
N PRO A 170 -3.80 6.97 -18.28
CA PRO A 170 -5.16 7.46 -18.01
C PRO A 170 -5.43 7.79 -16.54
N ARG A 171 -4.81 7.06 -15.60
CA ARG A 171 -4.96 7.26 -14.15
C ARG A 171 -4.41 8.62 -13.72
N VAL A 172 -3.23 9.01 -14.20
CA VAL A 172 -2.59 10.29 -13.86
C VAL A 172 -3.40 11.49 -14.39
N GLY A 173 -3.88 11.39 -15.63
CA GLY A 173 -4.72 12.43 -16.24
C GLY A 173 -6.08 12.60 -15.53
N ASN A 174 -6.78 11.49 -15.29
CA ASN A 174 -8.10 11.51 -14.65
C ASN A 174 -8.03 11.99 -13.20
N THR A 175 -7.05 11.52 -12.43
CA THR A 175 -6.86 11.93 -11.02
C THR A 175 -6.60 13.43 -10.90
N SER A 176 -5.87 14.03 -11.86
CA SER A 176 -5.59 15.47 -11.85
C SER A 176 -6.84 16.32 -12.09
N VAL A 177 -7.66 15.94 -13.07
CA VAL A 177 -8.94 16.61 -13.36
C VAL A 177 -9.94 16.41 -12.22
N ASP A 178 -10.03 15.20 -11.68
CA ASP A 178 -10.93 14.89 -10.58
C ASP A 178 -10.52 15.63 -9.30
N ALA A 179 -9.22 15.75 -8.98
CA ALA A 179 -8.75 16.53 -7.83
C ALA A 179 -9.18 18.00 -7.90
N ILE A 180 -8.93 18.67 -9.03
CA ILE A 180 -9.32 20.08 -9.19
C ILE A 180 -10.85 20.24 -9.21
N SER A 181 -11.56 19.36 -9.92
CA SER A 181 -13.01 19.46 -10.06
C SER A 181 -13.74 19.14 -8.74
N GLN A 182 -13.25 18.23 -7.91
CA GLN A 182 -13.92 17.81 -6.67
C GLN A 182 -13.47 18.62 -5.46
N MET A 183 -12.17 18.90 -5.33
CA MET A 183 -11.61 19.58 -4.15
C MET A 183 -11.46 21.10 -4.34
N GLY A 184 -11.62 21.59 -5.57
CA GLY A 184 -11.34 22.98 -5.95
C GLY A 184 -9.86 23.24 -6.22
N TRP A 185 -9.55 24.38 -6.85
CA TRP A 185 -8.19 24.71 -7.31
C TRP A 185 -7.13 24.68 -6.20
N THR A 186 -7.42 25.25 -5.03
CA THR A 186 -6.45 25.34 -3.93
C THR A 186 -6.16 23.97 -3.33
N LYS A 187 -7.18 23.28 -2.80
CA LYS A 187 -7.00 21.97 -2.15
C LYS A 187 -6.59 20.89 -3.14
N GLY A 188 -7.19 20.88 -4.34
CA GLY A 188 -6.80 19.97 -5.42
C GLY A 188 -5.36 20.19 -5.88
N GLY A 189 -4.94 21.45 -6.05
CA GLY A 189 -3.57 21.79 -6.42
C GLY A 189 -2.54 21.38 -5.36
N GLN A 190 -2.83 21.59 -4.08
CA GLN A 190 -1.99 21.13 -2.97
C GLN A 190 -1.87 19.59 -2.94
N TYR A 191 -2.99 18.89 -3.09
CA TYR A 191 -3.02 17.43 -3.16
C TYR A 191 -2.15 16.89 -4.30
N LEU A 192 -2.33 17.41 -5.52
CA LEU A 192 -1.53 17.00 -6.68
C LEU A 192 -0.05 17.32 -6.52
N THR A 193 0.28 18.50 -5.98
CA THR A 193 1.69 18.88 -5.73
C THR A 193 2.36 17.91 -4.76
N ARG A 194 1.67 17.53 -3.67
CA ARG A 194 2.17 16.55 -2.69
C ARG A 194 2.43 15.20 -3.36
N LEU A 195 1.51 14.71 -4.19
CA LEU A 195 1.70 13.46 -4.93
C LEU A 195 2.88 13.53 -5.91
N SER A 196 2.99 14.58 -6.71
CA SER A 196 4.07 14.73 -7.69
C SER A 196 5.45 14.77 -7.02
N VAL A 197 5.59 15.45 -5.89
CA VAL A 197 6.86 15.49 -5.13
C VAL A 197 7.20 14.10 -4.60
N LEU A 198 6.23 13.37 -4.05
CA LEU A 198 6.44 12.00 -3.57
C LEU A 198 6.77 11.04 -4.72
N GLU A 199 6.10 11.16 -5.86
CA GLU A 199 6.37 10.36 -7.05
C GLU A 199 7.80 10.56 -7.54
N ALA A 200 8.24 11.81 -7.73
CA ALA A 200 9.61 12.12 -8.12
C ALA A 200 10.64 11.59 -7.11
N THR A 201 10.35 11.73 -5.81
CA THR A 201 11.22 11.21 -4.75
C THR A 201 11.31 9.68 -4.77
N GLN A 202 10.18 8.98 -4.94
CA GLN A 202 10.13 7.51 -4.94
C GLN A 202 10.58 6.88 -6.26
N ALA A 203 10.61 7.63 -7.36
CA ALA A 203 11.23 7.21 -8.61
C ALA A 203 12.76 7.20 -8.49
N LEU A 204 13.34 8.18 -7.79
CA LEU A 204 14.79 8.28 -7.59
C LEU A 204 15.29 7.42 -6.42
N GLU A 205 14.67 7.55 -5.26
CA GLU A 205 15.16 7.00 -3.99
C GLU A 205 14.38 5.78 -3.49
N GLY A 206 13.25 5.46 -4.11
CA GLY A 206 12.39 4.39 -3.64
C GLY A 206 12.98 3.00 -3.87
N ARG A 207 12.89 2.13 -2.85
CA ARG A 207 13.40 0.75 -2.88
C ARG A 207 12.33 -0.27 -2.48
N SER A 208 12.35 -1.44 -3.10
CA SER A 208 11.51 -2.59 -2.70
C SER A 208 11.80 -3.03 -1.26
N ALA A 209 10.77 -3.48 -0.54
CA ALA A 209 10.88 -4.00 0.81
C ALA A 209 11.04 -5.54 0.86
N VAL A 210 11.32 -6.19 -0.28
CA VAL A 210 11.40 -7.67 -0.38
C VAL A 210 12.73 -8.23 0.13
N ASP A 211 13.82 -7.46 0.04
CA ASP A 211 15.11 -7.86 0.60
C ASP A 211 15.19 -7.50 2.09
N PRO A 212 15.31 -8.49 3.00
CA PRO A 212 15.41 -8.26 4.44
C PRO A 212 16.76 -7.66 4.83
N ASN A 213 17.81 -7.85 4.03
CA ASN A 213 19.16 -7.44 4.35
C ASN A 213 19.45 -6.00 3.89
N VAL A 214 18.49 -5.29 3.27
CA VAL A 214 18.69 -3.92 2.78
C VAL A 214 17.54 -3.00 3.16
N ILE A 215 17.80 -1.99 3.99
CA ILE A 215 16.78 -1.06 4.52
C ILE A 215 17.18 0.39 4.21
N GLY A 216 16.31 1.15 3.57
CA GLY A 216 16.53 2.55 3.21
C GLY A 216 16.24 2.83 1.74
N GLY A 217 16.77 3.94 1.24
CA GLY A 217 16.59 4.38 -0.14
C GLY A 217 17.59 3.77 -1.12
N ASN A 218 17.60 4.27 -2.36
CA ASN A 218 18.58 3.83 -3.36
C ASN A 218 19.96 4.44 -3.11
N SER A 219 20.03 5.74 -2.79
CA SER A 219 21.30 6.43 -2.58
C SER A 219 21.87 6.24 -1.18
N TYR A 220 21.01 6.05 -0.17
CA TYR A 220 21.42 5.87 1.24
C TYR A 220 20.63 4.73 1.88
N TYR A 221 21.32 3.67 2.29
CA TYR A 221 20.70 2.49 2.90
C TYR A 221 21.61 1.82 3.92
N ALA A 222 21.02 1.00 4.78
CA ALA A 222 21.71 0.05 5.64
C ALA A 222 21.70 -1.34 4.98
N MET A 223 22.84 -2.02 5.02
CA MET A 223 23.04 -3.38 4.51
C MET A 223 23.48 -4.30 5.64
N TYR A 224 22.85 -5.46 5.77
CA TYR A 224 23.20 -6.50 6.73
C TYR A 224 24.17 -7.51 6.11
N PHE A 225 25.28 -7.76 6.80
CA PHE A 225 26.26 -8.77 6.42
C PHE A 225 26.08 -10.00 7.30
N GLU A 226 25.47 -11.05 6.76
CA GLU A 226 25.10 -12.25 7.54
C GLU A 226 26.30 -13.00 8.13
N ALA A 227 27.41 -13.10 7.37
CA ALA A 227 28.63 -13.77 7.83
C ALA A 227 29.22 -13.11 9.08
N ASP A 228 29.17 -11.77 9.13
CA ASP A 228 29.74 -10.96 10.21
C ASP A 228 28.68 -10.55 11.25
N ARG A 229 27.40 -10.79 10.96
CA ARG A 229 26.22 -10.41 11.76
C ARG A 229 26.18 -8.92 12.12
N LYS A 230 26.56 -8.06 11.19
CA LYS A 230 26.67 -6.60 11.38
C LYS A 230 25.93 -5.80 10.32
N TRP A 231 25.64 -4.54 10.64
CA TRP A 231 25.08 -3.56 9.71
C TRP A 231 26.15 -2.59 9.23
N ALA A 232 26.07 -2.18 7.97
CA ALA A 232 26.81 -1.04 7.46
C ALA A 232 25.88 -0.06 6.75
N SER A 233 26.10 1.24 6.91
CA SER A 233 25.51 2.26 6.06
C SER A 233 26.27 2.31 4.74
N VAL A 234 25.53 2.38 3.66
CA VAL A 234 26.03 2.53 2.30
C VAL A 234 25.50 3.84 1.74
N SER A 235 26.41 4.67 1.24
CA SER A 235 26.08 5.85 0.44
C SER A 235 26.61 5.62 -0.98
N ALA A 236 25.71 5.66 -1.96
CA ALA A 236 25.97 5.47 -3.38
C ALA A 236 25.82 6.75 -4.21
N GLY A 237 25.67 7.91 -3.55
CA GLY A 237 25.49 9.21 -4.21
C GLY A 237 26.79 9.87 -4.69
N GLY A 238 26.73 10.57 -5.83
CA GLY A 238 27.81 11.47 -6.27
C GLY A 238 29.06 10.82 -6.86
N GLY A 239 28.96 9.58 -7.37
CA GLY A 239 30.06 8.91 -8.10
C GLY A 239 31.07 8.16 -7.21
N HIS A 240 30.87 8.15 -5.89
CA HIS A 240 31.69 7.38 -4.96
C HIS A 240 30.81 6.54 -4.03
N MET A 241 31.10 5.25 -3.94
CA MET A 241 30.47 4.37 -2.96
C MET A 241 31.27 4.40 -1.66
N SER A 242 30.60 4.68 -0.55
CA SER A 242 31.19 4.58 0.78
C SER A 242 30.36 3.62 1.64
N MET A 243 31.06 2.87 2.49
CA MET A 243 30.47 1.93 3.43
C MET A 243 31.05 2.17 4.81
N ARG A 244 30.20 2.28 5.83
CA ARG A 244 30.62 2.48 7.21
C ARG A 244 29.82 1.57 8.13
N GLU A 245 30.50 0.86 9.02
CA GLU A 245 29.83 0.04 10.03
C GLU A 245 28.90 0.90 10.91
N ILE A 246 27.71 0.39 11.16
CA ILE A 246 26.73 1.00 12.06
C ILE A 246 26.96 0.36 13.43
N THR A 247 27.39 1.17 14.40
CA THR A 247 27.71 0.73 15.77
C THR A 247 26.73 1.26 16.81
N ASP A 248 25.81 2.17 16.44
CA ASP A 248 24.80 2.70 17.36
C ASP A 248 23.77 1.62 17.73
N PRO A 249 23.66 1.22 19.02
CA PRO A 249 22.76 0.15 19.43
C PRO A 249 21.29 0.43 19.12
N ALA A 250 20.84 1.69 19.22
CA ALA A 250 19.45 2.04 18.95
C ALA A 250 19.12 1.85 17.47
N ARG A 251 20.00 2.33 16.58
CA ARG A 251 19.86 2.12 15.13
C ARG A 251 19.95 0.64 14.75
N ILE A 252 20.84 -0.14 15.36
CA ILE A 252 20.92 -1.59 15.10
C ILE A 252 19.62 -2.29 15.50
N ALA A 253 19.03 -1.94 16.64
CA ALA A 253 17.77 -2.53 17.10
C ALA A 253 16.62 -2.23 16.13
N GLU A 254 16.51 -0.99 15.65
CA GLU A 254 15.52 -0.59 14.64
C GLU A 254 15.68 -1.37 13.33
N LEU A 255 16.93 -1.50 12.83
CA LEU A 255 17.23 -2.23 11.61
C LEU A 255 16.96 -3.74 11.74
N ASN A 256 17.27 -4.32 12.90
CA ASN A 256 16.96 -5.72 13.19
C ASN A 256 15.44 -5.95 13.22
N ASP A 257 14.65 -5.10 13.88
CA ASP A 257 13.19 -5.23 13.89
C ASP A 257 12.59 -5.17 12.48
N ALA A 258 13.03 -4.22 11.67
CA ALA A 258 12.59 -4.12 10.27
C ALA A 258 13.03 -5.34 9.43
N ARG A 259 14.25 -5.84 9.64
CA ARG A 259 14.73 -7.08 9.00
C ARG A 259 13.89 -8.29 9.41
N ASP A 260 13.54 -8.42 10.68
CA ASP A 260 12.72 -9.51 11.21
C ASP A 260 11.30 -9.47 10.60
N VAL A 261 10.69 -8.29 10.45
CA VAL A 261 9.42 -8.13 9.70
C VAL A 261 9.53 -8.70 8.29
N ARG A 262 10.62 -8.37 7.57
CA ARG A 262 10.79 -8.80 6.19
C ARG A 262 11.07 -10.30 6.06
N LEU A 263 11.80 -10.88 7.02
CA LEU A 263 11.99 -12.33 7.10
C LEU A 263 10.67 -13.05 7.37
N GLU A 264 9.86 -12.56 8.31
CA GLU A 264 8.51 -13.09 8.57
C GLU A 264 7.64 -13.04 7.30
N ARG A 265 7.72 -11.96 6.52
CA ARG A 265 7.02 -11.86 5.23
C ARG A 265 7.54 -12.88 4.21
N GLN A 266 8.86 -13.07 4.11
CA GLN A 266 9.45 -14.07 3.22
C GLN A 266 9.00 -15.50 3.59
N GLU A 267 8.95 -15.83 4.88
CA GLU A 267 8.42 -17.10 5.34
C GLU A 267 6.96 -17.27 4.94
N LYS A 268 6.11 -16.28 5.29
CA LYS A 268 4.68 -16.26 4.97
C LYS A 268 4.36 -16.36 3.48
N ARG A 269 5.22 -15.81 2.61
CA ARG A 269 5.06 -15.92 1.14
C ARG A 269 4.94 -17.35 0.65
N THR A 270 5.53 -18.31 1.38
CA THR A 270 5.51 -19.73 1.00
C THR A 270 4.29 -20.49 1.54
N GLN A 271 3.51 -19.87 2.44
CA GLN A 271 2.43 -20.50 3.20
C GLN A 271 1.08 -20.41 2.47
N PHE A 272 1.05 -20.85 1.21
CA PHE A 272 -0.19 -20.88 0.43
C PHE A 272 -1.21 -21.84 1.03
N HIS A 273 -2.47 -21.40 1.12
CA HIS A 273 -3.57 -22.24 1.53
C HIS A 273 -3.66 -23.50 0.63
N PRO A 274 -3.96 -24.70 1.16
CA PRO A 274 -4.02 -25.93 0.37
C PRO A 274 -4.96 -25.85 -0.82
N ASP A 275 -6.08 -25.15 -0.68
CA ASP A 275 -7.08 -24.98 -1.72
C ASP A 275 -6.85 -23.80 -2.67
N ASP A 276 -5.82 -22.98 -2.44
CA ASP A 276 -5.45 -21.87 -3.30
C ASP A 276 -4.82 -22.41 -4.61
N PRO A 277 -5.43 -22.19 -5.79
CA PRO A 277 -4.85 -22.62 -7.05
C PRO A 277 -3.71 -21.70 -7.52
N TYR A 278 -3.59 -20.49 -6.98
CA TYR A 278 -2.67 -19.44 -7.43
C TYR A 278 -1.34 -19.49 -6.66
N ARG A 279 -0.43 -20.37 -7.09
CA ARG A 279 0.87 -20.60 -6.42
C ARG A 279 1.97 -19.61 -6.79
N THR A 280 1.65 -18.60 -7.59
CA THR A 280 2.57 -17.55 -8.01
C THR A 280 2.13 -16.21 -7.43
N ILE A 281 3.10 -15.32 -7.20
CA ILE A 281 2.80 -13.95 -6.78
C ILE A 281 2.57 -13.08 -8.01
N THR A 282 1.42 -12.43 -8.09
CA THR A 282 1.08 -11.45 -9.13
C THR A 282 2.13 -10.35 -9.19
N ARG A 283 2.54 -9.97 -10.41
CA ARG A 283 3.44 -8.84 -10.60
C ARG A 283 2.73 -7.55 -10.21
N SER A 284 3.38 -6.73 -9.39
CA SER A 284 2.88 -5.40 -9.05
C SER A 284 2.68 -4.53 -10.30
N PRO A 285 1.73 -3.57 -10.27
CA PRO A 285 1.39 -2.80 -11.45
C PRO A 285 2.58 -1.93 -11.90
N LEU A 286 2.82 -1.93 -13.22
CA LEU A 286 3.88 -1.15 -13.85
C LEU A 286 3.46 0.31 -14.02
N THR A 287 4.42 1.23 -13.94
CA THR A 287 4.20 2.63 -14.28
C THR A 287 5.18 3.08 -15.33
N ALA A 288 4.71 3.83 -16.33
CA ALA A 288 5.54 4.40 -17.39
C ALA A 288 6.71 5.26 -16.89
N ALA A 289 6.66 5.73 -15.64
CA ALA A 289 7.67 6.57 -15.03
C ALA A 289 8.92 5.81 -14.52
N VAL A 290 8.90 4.48 -14.39
CA VAL A 290 10.00 3.74 -13.72
C VAL A 290 10.32 2.39 -14.35
N ASP A 291 9.42 1.80 -15.13
CA ASP A 291 9.69 0.52 -15.77
C ASP A 291 10.07 0.77 -17.23
N ASP A 292 11.37 0.81 -17.51
CA ASP A 292 11.88 0.66 -18.88
C ASP A 292 11.18 -0.57 -19.49
N VAL A 293 10.32 -0.30 -20.48
CA VAL A 293 9.83 -1.32 -21.40
C VAL A 293 11.07 -1.86 -22.13
N PRO A 294 11.22 -3.19 -22.28
CA PRO A 294 12.45 -3.83 -22.76
C PRO A 294 13.03 -3.25 -24.05
#